data_AF-A0A7V5N1D3-F1
#
_entry.id   AF-A0A7V5N1D3-F1
#
_cell.length_a   1.000
_cell.length_b   1.000
_cell.length_c   1.000
_cell.angle_alpha   90.00
_cell.angle_beta   90.00
_cell.angle_gamma   90.00
#
_symmetry.space_group_name_H-M   'P 1'
#
loop_
_entity.id
_entity.type
_entity.pdbx_description
1 polymer ?
#
loop_
_entity_poly.entity_id
_entity_poly.type
_entity_poly.pdbx_seq_one_letter_code
_entity_poly.pdbx_strand_id
1 'polypeptide(L)'
;MKHALVFSMVGVLFVIPLLVLPALAQAPKTTQPQSKAGVIVVDVQGDFTQWKKGSLAVPGTDKAFVEKVRKATSTLAKAGFTLYATQDWHPSDHVSFFTNHQGKKAFDVIKLGAKEQVLWPPHCVQGTQGARVLVDNNLFLAIVKKGQDK
;
A
#
# COMPACT_ATOMS: atom_id res chain seq x y z
N MET A 1 -63.74 -28.69 36.14
CA MET A 1 -64.87 -27.75 36.32
C MET A 1 -64.48 -26.42 35.71
N LYS A 2 -65.49 -25.69 35.23
CA LYS A 2 -65.48 -24.51 34.34
C LYS A 2 -64.70 -23.29 34.89
N HIS A 3 -64.64 -22.25 34.03
CA HIS A 3 -64.35 -20.82 34.24
C HIS A 3 -62.88 -20.40 34.04
N ALA A 4 -62.51 -19.28 33.41
CA ALA A 4 -63.11 -18.36 32.45
C ALA A 4 -61.96 -17.44 31.96
N LEU A 5 -62.11 -16.87 30.76
CA LEU A 5 -61.32 -15.78 30.18
C LEU A 5 -61.03 -14.65 31.18
N VAL A 6 -59.83 -14.03 31.13
CA VAL A 6 -59.65 -12.57 30.99
C VAL A 6 -58.34 -12.29 30.24
N PHE A 7 -58.45 -11.79 29.01
CA PHE A 7 -57.37 -11.09 28.32
C PHE A 7 -57.19 -9.72 28.99
N SER A 8 -55.98 -9.41 29.49
CA SER A 8 -55.60 -8.04 29.80
C SER A 8 -54.50 -7.63 28.82
N MET A 9 -54.89 -6.92 27.77
CA MET A 9 -53.96 -6.17 26.93
C MET A 9 -53.39 -5.02 27.77
N VAL A 10 -52.22 -5.23 28.37
CA VAL A 10 -51.37 -4.11 28.80
C VAL A 10 -50.44 -3.81 27.64
N GLY A 11 -50.84 -2.85 26.81
CA GLY A 11 -49.97 -2.24 25.83
C GLY A 11 -48.82 -1.54 26.54
N VAL A 12 -47.65 -2.17 26.53
CA VAL A 12 -46.40 -1.51 26.93
C VAL A 12 -45.98 -0.63 25.76
N LEU A 13 -46.30 0.65 25.85
CA LEU A 13 -45.82 1.67 24.93
C LEU A 13 -44.32 1.84 25.16
N PHE A 14 -43.49 1.12 24.40
CA PHE A 14 -42.06 1.40 24.34
C PHE A 14 -41.85 2.71 23.56
N VAL A 15 -41.75 3.82 24.29
CA VAL A 15 -41.25 5.07 23.74
C VAL A 15 -39.74 4.90 23.60
N ILE A 16 -39.29 4.44 22.43
CA ILE A 16 -37.87 4.51 22.07
C ILE A 16 -37.57 5.99 21.88
N PRO A 17 -36.71 6.63 22.69
CA PRO A 17 -36.26 7.97 22.38
C PRO A 17 -35.50 7.87 21.05
N LEU A 18 -36.01 8.53 20.03
CA LEU A 18 -35.33 8.70 18.75
C LEU A 18 -34.06 9.52 19.05
N LEU A 19 -32.97 8.81 19.34
CA LEU A 19 -31.63 9.37 19.35
C LEU A 19 -31.35 9.77 17.90
N VAL A 20 -31.63 11.03 17.60
CA VAL A 20 -31.14 11.70 16.40
C VAL A 20 -29.62 11.74 16.55
N LEU A 21 -28.96 10.69 16.05
CA LEU A 21 -27.53 10.76 15.78
C LEU A 21 -27.36 11.96 14.84
N PRO A 22 -26.58 12.99 15.20
CA PRO A 22 -26.21 13.96 14.21
C PRO A 22 -25.45 13.15 13.17
N ALA A 23 -25.98 13.09 11.96
CA ALA A 23 -25.19 12.71 10.81
C ALA A 23 -23.94 13.60 10.91
N LEU A 24 -22.79 12.98 11.18
CA LEU A 24 -21.50 13.61 10.94
C LEU A 24 -21.49 13.85 9.43
N ALA A 25 -22.06 14.99 9.02
CA ALA A 25 -21.85 15.56 7.73
C ALA A 25 -20.34 15.68 7.62
N GLN A 26 -19.73 14.77 6.88
CA GLN A 26 -18.37 14.98 6.41
C GLN A 26 -18.42 16.32 5.71
N ALA A 27 -17.70 17.30 6.28
CA ALA A 27 -17.55 18.59 5.65
C ALA A 27 -17.20 18.33 4.18
N PRO A 28 -17.84 19.01 3.21
CA PRO A 28 -17.49 18.85 1.82
C PRO A 28 -15.98 19.02 1.74
N LYS A 29 -15.25 17.99 1.28
CA LYS A 29 -13.83 18.11 0.98
C LYS A 29 -13.73 19.34 0.10
N THR A 30 -13.17 20.41 0.66
CA THR A 30 -12.99 21.66 -0.07
C THR A 30 -12.29 21.27 -1.36
N THR A 31 -12.93 21.57 -2.48
CA THR A 31 -12.40 21.33 -3.82
C THR A 31 -11.23 22.27 -4.03
N GLN A 32 -10.12 21.97 -3.35
CA GLN A 32 -8.82 22.48 -3.71
C GLN A 32 -8.63 22.15 -5.19
N PRO A 33 -8.16 23.11 -6.01
CA PRO A 33 -7.95 22.85 -7.42
C PRO A 33 -6.99 21.67 -7.55
N GLN A 34 -7.55 20.52 -7.94
CA GLN A 34 -6.79 19.30 -8.17
C GLN A 34 -5.93 19.54 -9.42
N SER A 35 -4.63 19.30 -9.29
CA SER A 35 -3.74 19.37 -10.45
C SER A 35 -4.22 18.42 -11.54
N LYS A 36 -4.14 18.83 -12.80
CA LYS A 36 -4.42 17.95 -13.96
C LYS A 36 -3.35 16.87 -14.16
N ALA A 37 -2.23 16.94 -13.41
CA ALA A 37 -1.15 15.98 -13.45
C ALA A 37 -1.11 15.10 -12.18
N GLY A 38 -0.72 13.84 -12.36
CA GLY A 38 -0.48 12.88 -11.28
C GLY A 38 1.01 12.64 -11.04
N VAL A 39 1.34 12.16 -9.84
CA VAL A 39 2.71 11.82 -9.42
C VAL A 39 2.77 10.33 -9.10
N ILE A 40 3.77 9.62 -9.60
CA ILE A 40 4.01 8.21 -9.28
C ILE A 40 5.33 8.11 -8.54
N VAL A 41 5.29 7.60 -7.31
CA VAL A 41 6.45 7.32 -6.48
C VAL A 41 6.83 5.85 -6.66
N VAL A 42 7.89 5.62 -7.43
CA VAL A 42 8.27 4.27 -7.85
C VAL A 42 9.20 3.64 -6.83
N ASP A 43 8.76 2.54 -6.23
CA ASP A 43 9.57 1.56 -5.49
C ASP A 43 10.54 2.16 -4.45
N VAL A 44 10.08 3.15 -3.69
CA VAL A 44 10.85 3.71 -2.56
C VAL A 44 10.74 2.78 -1.35
N GLN A 45 11.31 1.58 -1.49
CA GLN A 45 11.22 0.47 -0.55
C GLN A 45 12.55 0.21 0.16
N GLY A 46 12.49 -0.44 1.33
CA GLY A 46 13.66 -0.77 2.13
C GLY A 46 14.79 -1.44 1.35
N ASP A 47 14.48 -2.48 0.57
CA ASP A 47 15.48 -3.28 -0.14
C ASP A 47 16.24 -2.53 -1.23
N PHE A 48 15.67 -1.44 -1.73
CA PHE A 48 16.33 -0.57 -2.71
C PHE A 48 17.14 0.55 -2.05
N THR A 49 17.18 0.63 -0.71
CA THR A 49 17.87 1.72 -0.01
C THR A 49 19.13 1.30 0.73
N GLN A 50 20.19 2.08 0.56
CA GLN A 50 21.38 1.99 1.41
C GLN A 50 21.05 2.31 2.88
N TRP A 51 20.09 3.21 3.12
CA TRP A 51 19.65 3.57 4.47
C TRP A 51 19.15 2.37 5.29
N LYS A 52 18.40 1.47 4.65
CA LYS A 52 17.89 0.25 5.31
C LYS A 52 18.80 -0.95 5.16
N LYS A 53 20.00 -0.78 4.60
CA LYS A 53 20.91 -1.88 4.24
C LYS A 53 20.19 -2.93 3.38
N GLY A 54 19.43 -2.44 2.40
CA GLY A 54 18.58 -3.27 1.55
C GLY A 54 19.36 -4.30 0.74
N SER A 55 18.73 -5.43 0.43
CA SER A 55 19.38 -6.53 -0.30
C SER A 55 19.75 -6.19 -1.74
N LEU A 56 19.10 -5.18 -2.33
CA LEU A 56 19.36 -4.65 -3.66
C LEU A 56 19.51 -3.12 -3.61
N ALA A 57 20.27 -2.63 -2.63
CA ALA A 57 20.42 -1.21 -2.38
C ALA A 57 21.05 -0.48 -3.58
N VAL A 58 20.40 0.59 -4.04
CA VAL A 58 20.90 1.42 -5.14
C VAL A 58 21.85 2.49 -4.60
N PRO A 59 23.03 2.74 -5.21
CA PRO A 59 23.95 3.78 -4.74
C PRO A 59 23.29 5.16 -4.63
N GLY A 60 23.53 5.86 -3.52
CA GLY A 60 22.99 7.21 -3.26
C GLY A 60 21.62 7.24 -2.59
N THR A 61 21.02 6.09 -2.29
CA THR A 61 19.73 5.98 -1.58
C THR A 61 19.90 5.94 -0.06
N ASP A 62 20.70 6.87 0.46
CA ASP A 62 20.93 7.03 1.88
C ASP A 62 19.71 7.65 2.60
N LYS A 63 19.88 7.97 3.89
CA LYS A 63 18.81 8.60 4.68
C LYS A 63 18.41 9.95 4.10
N ALA A 64 19.36 10.76 3.65
CA ALA A 64 19.09 12.09 3.12
C ALA A 64 18.27 12.03 1.83
N PHE A 65 18.56 11.08 0.95
CA PHE A 65 17.73 10.80 -0.24
C PHE A 65 16.29 10.48 0.14
N VAL A 66 16.06 9.54 1.08
CA VAL A 66 14.71 9.13 1.47
C VAL A 66 13.94 10.29 2.11
N GLU A 67 14.58 11.12 2.95
CA GLU A 67 13.95 12.32 3.51
C GLU A 67 13.61 13.36 2.44
N LYS A 68 14.44 13.51 1.39
CA LYS A 68 14.14 14.39 0.25
C LYS A 68 12.88 13.93 -0.48
N VAL A 69 12.72 12.63 -0.70
CA VAL A 69 11.51 12.05 -1.33
C VAL A 69 10.28 12.27 -0.45
N ARG A 70 10.39 12.05 0.87
CA ARG A 70 9.30 12.34 1.83
C ARG A 70 8.87 13.80 1.82
N LYS A 71 9.85 14.72 1.80
CA LYS A 71 9.57 16.17 1.72
C LYS A 71 8.90 16.54 0.39
N ALA A 72 9.37 15.98 -0.72
CA ALA A 72 8.80 16.25 -2.04
C ALA A 72 7.35 15.76 -2.13
N THR A 73 7.07 14.54 -1.69
CA THR A 73 5.72 13.95 -1.70
C THR A 73 4.75 14.71 -0.80
N SER A 74 5.18 15.11 0.40
CA SER A 74 4.37 15.97 1.28
C SER A 74 4.07 17.34 0.65
N THR A 75 5.06 17.96 0.00
CA THR A 75 4.89 19.25 -0.71
C THR A 75 3.89 19.11 -1.86
N LEU A 76 4.03 18.07 -2.68
CA LEU A 76 3.16 17.84 -3.84
C LEU A 76 1.72 17.53 -3.43
N ALA A 77 1.53 16.72 -2.38
CA ALA A 77 0.20 16.46 -1.83
C ALA A 77 -0.48 17.75 -1.35
N LYS A 78 0.25 18.61 -0.62
CA LYS A 78 -0.26 19.93 -0.18
C LYS A 78 -0.57 20.87 -1.35
N ALA A 79 0.12 20.73 -2.46
CA ALA A 79 -0.11 21.49 -3.69
C ALA A 79 -1.27 20.92 -4.56
N GLY A 80 -2.01 19.92 -4.08
CA GLY A 80 -3.20 19.39 -4.77
C GLY A 80 -2.89 18.34 -5.86
N PHE A 81 -1.68 17.79 -5.90
CA PHE A 81 -1.37 16.68 -6.80
C PHE A 81 -1.93 15.36 -6.25
N THR A 82 -2.41 14.51 -7.16
CA THR A 82 -2.76 13.12 -6.82
C THR A 82 -1.50 12.27 -6.89
N LEU A 83 -1.18 11.59 -5.79
CA LEU A 83 0.00 10.73 -5.70
C LEU A 83 -0.42 9.26 -5.76
N TYR A 84 0.34 8.48 -6.51
CA TYR A 84 0.32 7.02 -6.54
C TYR A 84 1.70 6.50 -6.12
N ALA A 85 1.77 5.26 -5.67
CA ALA A 85 3.05 4.57 -5.52
C ALA A 85 3.02 3.22 -6.21
N THR A 86 4.21 2.71 -6.55
CA THR A 86 4.39 1.29 -6.89
C THR A 86 5.16 0.59 -5.78
N GLN A 87 4.97 -0.72 -5.72
CA GLN A 87 5.63 -1.58 -4.76
C GLN A 87 6.02 -2.89 -5.45
N ASP A 88 7.30 -3.18 -5.57
CA ASP A 88 7.73 -4.55 -5.85
C ASP A 88 7.27 -5.46 -4.70
N TRP A 89 6.64 -6.58 -5.06
CA TRP A 89 5.94 -7.44 -4.12
C TRP A 89 6.10 -8.91 -4.49
N HIS A 90 7.35 -9.36 -4.51
CA HIS A 90 7.74 -10.66 -5.04
C HIS A 90 7.45 -11.81 -4.07
N PRO A 91 6.85 -12.94 -4.49
CA PRO A 91 6.86 -14.16 -3.69
C PRO A 91 8.31 -14.64 -3.46
N SER A 92 8.56 -15.44 -2.44
CA SER A 92 9.92 -15.92 -2.13
C SER A 92 10.53 -16.77 -3.25
N ASP A 93 9.69 -17.42 -4.05
CA ASP A 93 10.04 -18.22 -5.22
C ASP A 93 9.92 -17.45 -6.56
N HIS A 94 9.99 -16.12 -6.54
CA HIS A 94 9.86 -15.29 -7.75
C HIS A 94 10.91 -15.63 -8.83
N VAL A 95 10.47 -15.65 -10.09
CA VAL A 95 11.28 -16.07 -11.25
C VAL A 95 12.55 -15.23 -11.45
N SER A 96 12.55 -13.98 -10.99
CA SER A 96 13.70 -13.08 -11.16
C SER A 96 14.80 -13.29 -10.12
N PHE A 97 14.62 -14.15 -9.12
CA PHE A 97 15.63 -14.34 -8.07
C PHE A 97 16.64 -15.40 -8.45
N PHE A 98 17.93 -15.08 -8.38
CA PHE A 98 18.97 -16.05 -8.74
C PHE A 98 18.94 -17.31 -7.87
N THR A 99 18.46 -17.20 -6.63
CA THR A 99 18.33 -18.33 -5.69
C THR A 99 17.36 -19.40 -6.17
N ASN A 100 16.47 -19.07 -7.11
CA ASN A 100 15.51 -20.00 -7.70
C ASN A 100 16.02 -20.63 -9.01
N HIS A 101 17.28 -20.37 -9.39
CA HIS A 101 17.90 -20.93 -10.59
C HIS A 101 19.22 -21.63 -10.23
N GLN A 102 19.26 -22.95 -10.37
CA GLN A 102 20.43 -23.75 -10.01
C GLN A 102 21.67 -23.34 -10.81
N GLY A 103 22.77 -23.10 -10.09
CA GLY A 103 24.06 -22.75 -10.68
C GLY A 103 24.16 -21.30 -11.20
N LYS A 104 23.13 -20.46 -10.99
CA LYS A 104 23.14 -19.05 -11.36
C LYS A 104 23.59 -18.15 -10.21
N LYS A 105 24.01 -16.95 -10.57
CA LYS A 105 24.44 -15.88 -9.66
C LYS A 105 23.57 -14.64 -9.86
N ALA A 106 23.58 -13.76 -8.87
CA ALA A 106 23.02 -12.43 -9.04
C ALA A 106 23.66 -11.74 -10.25
N PHE A 107 22.83 -11.04 -11.01
CA PHE A 107 23.11 -10.32 -12.24
C PHE A 107 23.40 -11.18 -13.48
N ASP A 108 23.32 -12.51 -13.39
CA ASP A 108 23.29 -13.37 -14.57
C ASP A 108 22.07 -13.06 -15.43
N VAL A 109 22.20 -13.20 -16.75
CA VAL A 109 21.07 -13.11 -17.68
C VAL A 109 20.66 -14.50 -18.11
N ILE A 110 19.36 -14.78 -18.05
CA ILE A 110 18.75 -16.03 -18.56
C ILE A 110 17.69 -15.70 -19.61
N LYS A 111 17.27 -16.71 -20.38
CA LYS A 111 16.08 -16.61 -21.22
C LYS A 111 14.87 -17.20 -20.48
N LEU A 112 13.81 -16.40 -20.35
CA LEU A 112 12.49 -16.84 -19.90
C LEU A 112 11.54 -16.74 -21.10
N GLY A 113 11.25 -17.89 -21.71
CA GLY A 113 10.54 -17.93 -22.99
C GLY A 113 11.27 -17.12 -24.07
N ALA A 114 10.58 -16.12 -24.63
CA ALA A 114 11.12 -15.24 -25.66
C ALA A 114 11.86 -13.99 -25.12
N LYS A 115 11.94 -13.81 -23.80
CA LYS A 115 12.52 -12.61 -23.17
C LYS A 115 13.81 -12.92 -22.43
N GLU A 116 14.71 -11.96 -22.39
CA GLU A 116 15.86 -11.98 -21.49
C GLU A 116 15.44 -11.50 -20.09
N GLN A 117 15.98 -12.13 -19.05
CA GLN A 117 15.73 -11.80 -17.66
C GLN A 117 17.06 -11.70 -16.92
N VAL A 118 17.31 -10.54 -16.30
CA VAL A 118 18.39 -10.38 -15.32
C VAL A 118 17.95 -11.02 -14.01
N LEU A 119 18.77 -11.90 -13.46
CA LEU A 119 18.55 -12.48 -12.14
C LEU A 119 19.04 -11.52 -11.06
N TRP A 120 18.27 -11.36 -10.00
CA TRP A 120 18.53 -10.43 -8.90
C TRP A 120 18.71 -11.20 -7.60
N PRO A 121 19.41 -10.64 -6.59
CA PRO A 121 19.27 -11.09 -5.21
C PRO A 121 17.79 -11.08 -4.79
N PRO A 122 17.34 -11.98 -3.88
CA PRO A 122 16.01 -11.84 -3.29
C PRO A 122 15.80 -10.45 -2.69
N HIS A 123 14.75 -9.77 -3.11
CA HIS A 123 14.43 -8.40 -2.71
C HIS A 123 12.92 -8.22 -2.72
N CYS A 124 12.43 -7.25 -1.95
CA CYS A 124 11.03 -6.86 -1.89
C CYS A 124 10.07 -8.04 -1.72
N VAL A 125 10.51 -9.05 -0.95
CA VAL A 125 9.74 -10.27 -0.71
C VAL A 125 8.48 -9.93 0.10
N GLN A 126 7.34 -10.48 -0.29
CA GLN A 126 6.03 -10.15 0.31
C GLN A 126 6.07 -10.27 1.84
N GLY A 127 5.56 -9.24 2.52
CA GLY A 127 5.46 -9.19 3.98
C GLY A 127 6.76 -8.84 4.73
N THR A 128 7.90 -8.81 4.04
CA THR A 128 9.18 -8.49 4.69
C THR A 128 9.35 -7.00 4.99
N GLN A 129 10.30 -6.67 5.88
CA GLN A 129 10.66 -5.28 6.16
C GLN A 129 11.28 -4.59 4.93
N GLY A 130 12.06 -5.32 4.14
CA GLY A 130 12.69 -4.83 2.91
C GLY A 130 11.66 -4.38 1.87
N ALA A 131 10.51 -5.05 1.78
CA ALA A 131 9.44 -4.67 0.87
C ALA A 131 8.60 -3.46 1.32
N ARG A 132 8.80 -2.89 2.51
CA ARG A 132 7.98 -1.76 2.99
C ARG A 132 8.31 -0.47 2.24
N VAL A 133 7.27 0.22 1.77
CA VAL A 133 7.36 1.61 1.27
C VAL A 133 7.82 2.53 2.41
N LEU A 134 8.80 3.39 2.14
CA LEU A 134 9.43 4.26 3.13
C LEU A 134 8.81 5.67 3.16
N VAL A 135 7.86 5.97 2.28
CA VAL A 135 7.09 7.22 2.28
C VAL A 135 5.80 7.03 3.10
N ASP A 136 5.20 8.10 3.61
CA ASP A 136 3.91 8.03 4.28
C ASP A 136 2.83 7.51 3.31
N ASN A 137 2.34 6.30 3.57
CA ASN A 137 1.37 5.63 2.72
C ASN A 137 0.03 6.36 2.65
N ASN A 138 -0.30 7.20 3.64
CA ASN A 138 -1.55 7.96 3.66
C ASN A 138 -1.59 9.08 2.61
N LEU A 139 -0.45 9.42 2.01
CA LEU A 139 -0.37 10.40 0.92
C LEU A 139 -0.82 9.83 -0.43
N PHE A 140 -0.85 8.51 -0.57
CA PHE A 140 -1.14 7.86 -1.84
C PHE A 140 -2.62 7.54 -2.01
N LEU A 141 -3.16 7.85 -3.18
CA LEU A 141 -4.50 7.40 -3.58
C LEU A 141 -4.53 5.88 -3.75
N ALA A 142 -3.47 5.30 -4.31
CA ALA A 142 -3.27 3.86 -4.39
C ALA A 142 -1.78 3.50 -4.40
N ILE A 143 -1.49 2.31 -3.89
CA ILE A 143 -0.19 1.66 -4.00
C ILE A 143 -0.39 0.41 -4.87
N VAL A 144 0.22 0.39 -6.05
CA VAL A 144 0.12 -0.70 -7.01
C VAL A 144 1.26 -1.68 -6.81
N LYS A 145 0.92 -2.92 -6.44
CA LYS A 145 1.88 -4.02 -6.30
C LYS A 145 2.21 -4.65 -7.65
N LYS A 146 3.48 -4.92 -7.92
CA LYS A 146 3.96 -5.54 -9.17
C LYS A 146 4.97 -6.67 -8.91
N GLY A 147 5.22 -7.48 -9.94
CA GLY A 147 6.21 -8.57 -9.90
C GLY A 147 5.78 -9.76 -9.04
N GLN A 148 4.63 -10.37 -9.30
CA GLN A 148 4.13 -11.49 -8.50
C GLN A 148 4.30 -12.85 -9.20
N ASP A 149 4.99 -12.88 -10.34
CA ASP A 149 5.18 -14.06 -11.17
C ASP A 149 6.17 -15.06 -10.52
N LYS A 150 6.01 -16.35 -10.81
CA LYS A 150 6.86 -17.43 -10.29
C LYS A 150 7.62 -18.11 -11.41
#